data_AF-A0AAN5CU73-F1
#
_entry.id   AF-A0AAN5CU73-F1
#
_cell.length_a   1.000
_cell.length_b   1.000
_cell.length_c   1.000
_cell.angle_alpha   90.00
_cell.angle_beta   90.00
_cell.angle_gamma   90.00
#
_symmetry.space_group_name_H-M   'P 1'
#
loop_
_entity.id
_entity.type
_entity.pdbx_description
1 polymer ?
#
loop_
_entity_poly.entity_id
_entity_poly.type
_entity_poly.pdbx_seq_one_letter_code
_entity_poly.pdbx_strand_id
1 'polypeptide(L)'
;QFIQIERDDSFMVDGWQQYTGAVQEELTTYNHAMRSVLEHYGIGTEEELLSGLVLNAKNRQSEYEDYGALFTTNRLIDGKVRRIIETAREKFFDSLIDWKEQLEDVVNKRTDVGKRRRMKH
;
A
#
# COMPACT_ATOMS: atom_id res chain seq x y z
N GLN A 1 -7.16 -12.40 28.50
CA GLN A 1 -8.00 -11.21 28.75
C GLN A 1 -8.05 -10.46 27.43
N PHE A 2 -9.21 -10.38 26.78
CA PHE A 2 -9.32 -9.63 25.53
C PHE A 2 -9.47 -8.15 25.85
N ILE A 3 -8.64 -7.32 25.24
CA ILE A 3 -8.73 -5.87 25.36
C ILE A 3 -9.97 -5.46 24.57
N GLN A 4 -10.96 -4.86 25.25
CA GLN A 4 -12.08 -4.23 24.58
C GLN A 4 -11.55 -2.99 23.87
N ILE A 5 -11.56 -3.01 22.54
CA ILE A 5 -11.19 -1.84 21.73
C ILE A 5 -12.45 -0.97 21.67
N GLU A 6 -12.47 0.09 22.47
CA GLU A 6 -13.49 1.13 22.38
C GLU A 6 -13.07 2.18 21.34
N ARG A 7 -14.06 2.66 20.58
CA ARG A 7 -13.83 3.70 19.57
C ARG A 7 -13.69 5.03 20.30
N ASP A 8 -12.63 5.76 20.00
CA ASP A 8 -12.46 7.10 20.54
C ASP A 8 -13.36 8.07 19.77
N ASP A 9 -14.38 8.58 20.44
CA ASP A 9 -15.38 9.49 19.87
C ASP A 9 -14.74 10.80 19.36
N SER A 10 -13.56 11.19 19.86
CA SER A 10 -12.83 12.36 19.37
C SER A 10 -12.24 12.18 17.96
N PHE A 11 -12.15 10.94 17.48
CA PHE A 11 -11.70 10.62 16.11
C PHE A 11 -12.86 10.46 15.13
N MET A 12 -14.10 10.73 15.55
CA MET A 12 -15.27 10.70 14.68
C MET A 12 -15.37 11.98 13.87
N VAL A 13 -15.20 11.86 12.55
CA VAL A 13 -15.36 12.97 11.61
C VAL A 13 -16.73 12.89 10.97
N ASP A 14 -17.61 13.85 11.24
CA ASP A 14 -18.96 13.85 10.69
C ASP A 14 -18.97 13.70 9.16
N GLY A 15 -19.93 12.92 8.65
CA GLY A 15 -20.09 12.66 7.22
C GLY A 15 -19.15 11.60 6.63
N TRP A 16 -18.24 11.00 7.41
CA TRP A 16 -17.33 9.95 6.92
C TRP A 16 -18.06 8.76 6.26
N GLN A 17 -19.28 8.47 6.72
CA GLN A 17 -20.08 7.34 6.26
C GLN A 17 -20.39 7.43 4.76
N GLN A 18 -20.43 8.63 4.18
CA GLN A 18 -20.70 8.82 2.75
C GLN A 18 -19.59 8.26 1.84
N TYR A 19 -18.37 8.11 2.37
CA TYR A 19 -17.22 7.56 1.64
C TYR A 19 -17.09 6.04 1.78
N THR A 20 -17.78 5.42 2.74
CA THR A 20 -17.60 3.99 3.07
C THR A 20 -17.85 3.07 1.88
N GLY A 21 -18.83 3.39 1.03
CA GLY A 21 -19.15 2.60 -0.16
C GLY A 21 -17.98 2.57 -1.16
N ALA A 22 -17.48 3.74 -1.54
CA ALA A 22 -16.34 3.87 -2.46
C ALA A 22 -15.08 3.21 -1.88
N VAL A 23 -14.79 3.45 -0.60
CA VAL A 23 -13.65 2.84 0.09
C VAL A 23 -13.74 1.31 0.11
N GLN A 24 -14.93 0.76 0.33
CA GLN A 24 -15.13 -0.69 0.37
C GLN A 24 -14.97 -1.34 -1.02
N GLU A 25 -15.36 -0.65 -2.08
CA GLU A 25 -15.15 -1.08 -3.46
C GLU A 25 -13.66 -1.09 -3.82
N GLU A 26 -12.94 -0.02 -3.48
CA GLU A 26 -11.49 0.06 -3.70
C GLU A 26 -10.71 -0.99 -2.88
N LEU A 27 -11.13 -1.23 -1.64
CA LEU A 27 -10.56 -2.30 -0.81
C LEU A 27 -10.78 -3.68 -1.43
N THR A 28 -11.97 -3.93 -1.98
CA THR A 28 -12.28 -5.18 -2.69
C THR A 28 -11.38 -5.36 -3.91
N THR A 29 -11.20 -4.29 -4.69
CA THR A 29 -10.35 -4.28 -5.89
C THR A 29 -8.89 -4.54 -5.53
N TYR A 30 -8.36 -3.86 -4.51
CA TYR A 30 -7.01 -4.10 -3.98
C TYR A 30 -6.82 -5.56 -3.56
N ASN A 31 -7.73 -6.10 -2.76
CA ASN A 31 -7.65 -7.48 -2.26
C ASN A 31 -7.69 -8.50 -3.40
N HIS A 32 -8.51 -8.26 -4.43
CA HIS A 32 -8.55 -9.12 -5.61
C HIS A 32 -7.22 -9.09 -6.39
N ALA A 33 -6.64 -7.90 -6.59
CA ALA A 33 -5.36 -7.75 -7.27
C ALA A 33 -4.23 -8.46 -6.51
N MET A 34 -4.18 -8.34 -5.19
CA MET A 34 -3.20 -9.03 -4.34
C MET A 34 -3.36 -10.56 -4.40
N ARG A 35 -4.59 -11.06 -4.30
CA ARG A 35 -4.87 -12.51 -4.45
C ARG A 35 -4.43 -13.05 -5.80
N SER A 36 -4.66 -12.30 -6.87
CA SER A 36 -4.21 -12.70 -8.21
C SER A 36 -2.68 -12.84 -8.28
N VAL A 37 -1.91 -12.00 -7.57
CA VAL A 37 -0.45 -12.15 -7.49
C VAL A 37 -0.08 -13.41 -6.71
N LEU A 38 -0.70 -13.62 -5.54
CA LEU A 38 -0.45 -14.82 -4.72
C LEU A 38 -0.73 -16.11 -5.51
N GLU A 39 -1.88 -16.20 -6.18
CA GLU A 39 -2.27 -17.36 -6.97
C GLU A 39 -1.35 -17.58 -8.17
N HIS A 40 -1.04 -16.51 -8.91
CA HIS A 40 -0.21 -16.59 -10.11
C HIS A 40 1.22 -17.06 -9.80
N TYR A 41 1.79 -16.59 -8.69
CA TYR A 41 3.13 -16.99 -8.27
C TYR A 41 3.12 -18.15 -7.28
N GLY A 42 1.97 -18.64 -6.83
CA GLY A 42 1.88 -19.73 -5.85
C GLY A 42 2.45 -19.39 -4.47
N ILE A 43 2.35 -18.13 -4.06
CA ILE A 43 2.82 -17.62 -2.76
C ILE A 43 1.77 -17.93 -1.69
N GLY A 44 2.21 -18.34 -0.50
CA GLY A 44 1.31 -18.88 0.52
C GLY A 44 0.50 -17.80 1.23
N THR A 45 1.12 -16.66 1.56
CA THR A 45 0.47 -15.62 2.36
C THR A 45 0.83 -14.21 1.93
N GLU A 46 0.02 -13.23 2.35
CA GLU A 46 0.28 -11.81 2.10
C GLU A 46 1.53 -11.32 2.87
N GLU A 47 1.83 -11.89 4.04
CA GLU A 47 3.04 -11.58 4.80
C GLU A 47 4.32 -11.98 4.05
N GLU A 48 4.34 -13.15 3.41
CA GLU A 48 5.45 -13.58 2.54
C GLU A 48 5.63 -12.59 1.38
N LEU A 49 4.53 -12.19 0.75
CA LEU A 49 4.52 -11.27 -0.38
C LEU A 49 5.01 -9.86 0.01
N LEU A 50 4.52 -9.31 1.11
CA LEU A 50 4.83 -7.95 1.55
C LEU A 50 6.22 -7.83 2.20
N SER A 51 6.71 -8.89 2.85
CA SER A 51 8.05 -8.91 3.42
C SER A 51 9.15 -9.14 2.36
N GLY A 52 8.77 -9.57 1.16
CA GLY A 52 9.70 -9.99 0.11
C GLY A 52 10.40 -11.33 0.41
N LEU A 53 10.03 -12.00 1.50
CA LEU A 53 10.58 -13.30 1.91
C LEU A 53 9.76 -14.44 1.30
N VAL A 54 9.67 -14.46 -0.03
CA VAL A 54 8.91 -15.50 -0.76
C VAL A 54 9.65 -16.83 -0.68
N LEU A 55 9.07 -17.78 0.06
CA LEU A 55 9.68 -19.09 0.32
C LEU A 55 9.53 -20.05 -0.87
N ASN A 56 8.38 -20.01 -1.56
CA ASN A 56 8.08 -20.87 -2.70
C ASN A 56 7.29 -20.10 -3.76
N ALA A 57 7.71 -20.17 -5.03
CA ALA A 57 6.97 -19.60 -6.15
C ALA A 57 6.86 -20.57 -7.34
N LYS A 58 5.65 -20.79 -7.86
CA LYS A 58 5.31 -21.76 -8.92
C LYS A 58 5.82 -21.38 -10.31
N ASN A 59 5.89 -20.10 -10.65
CA ASN A 59 6.40 -19.62 -11.94
C ASN A 59 7.93 -19.44 -11.97
N ARG A 60 8.65 -20.21 -11.14
CA ARG A 60 10.12 -20.25 -11.15
C ARG A 60 10.57 -20.81 -12.51
N GLN A 61 10.96 -19.94 -13.44
CA GLN A 61 11.36 -20.27 -14.82
C GLN A 61 12.65 -21.11 -14.92
N SER A 62 13.08 -21.79 -13.86
CA SER A 62 14.23 -22.68 -13.89
C SER A 62 14.00 -23.84 -12.94
N GLU A 63 13.86 -25.04 -13.51
CA GLU A 63 14.06 -26.31 -12.80
C GLU A 63 15.48 -26.44 -12.25
N TYR A 64 16.41 -25.56 -12.68
CA TYR A 64 17.72 -25.37 -12.10
C TYR A 64 17.74 -24.22 -11.07
N GLU A 65 18.37 -24.46 -9.94
CA GLU A 65 18.55 -23.50 -8.85
C GLU A 65 19.58 -22.42 -9.22
N ASP A 66 19.27 -21.57 -10.20
CA ASP A 66 20.09 -20.40 -10.49
C ASP A 66 19.62 -19.22 -9.62
N TYR A 67 20.45 -18.78 -8.68
CA TYR A 67 20.16 -17.65 -7.78
C TYR A 67 19.80 -16.37 -8.55
N GLY A 68 20.28 -16.21 -9.79
CA GLY A 68 19.92 -15.08 -10.65
C GLY A 68 18.44 -15.09 -11.10
N ALA A 69 17.86 -16.26 -11.34
CA ALA A 69 16.45 -16.42 -11.70
C ALA A 69 15.52 -16.13 -10.52
N LEU A 70 15.93 -16.48 -9.29
CA LEU A 70 15.24 -16.14 -8.05
C LEU A 70 15.18 -14.62 -7.84
N PHE A 71 16.32 -13.95 -7.94
CA PHE A 71 16.39 -12.50 -7.80
C PHE A 71 15.50 -11.77 -8.83
N THR A 72 15.51 -12.25 -10.08
CA THR A 72 14.71 -11.66 -11.16
C THR A 72 13.21 -11.82 -10.91
N THR A 73 12.78 -13.00 -10.46
CA THR A 73 11.37 -13.29 -10.17
C THR A 73 10.86 -12.45 -8.99
N ASN A 74 11.64 -12.37 -7.89
CA ASN A 74 11.29 -11.54 -6.74
C ASN A 74 11.18 -10.07 -7.13
N ARG A 75 12.14 -9.55 -7.92
CA ARG A 75 12.10 -8.16 -8.40
C ARG A 75 10.86 -7.87 -9.27
N LEU A 76 10.41 -8.84 -10.07
CA LEU A 76 9.19 -8.71 -10.87
C LEU A 76 7.94 -8.70 -9.98
N ILE A 77 7.88 -9.59 -8.99
CA ILE A 77 6.80 -9.63 -7.99
C ILE A 77 6.74 -8.30 -7.24
N ASP A 78 7.86 -7.82 -6.70
CA ASP A 78 7.96 -6.54 -5.99
C ASP A 78 7.47 -5.38 -6.85
N GLY A 79 7.87 -5.33 -8.12
CA GLY A 79 7.42 -4.31 -9.06
C GLY A 79 5.90 -4.34 -9.28
N LYS A 80 5.30 -5.53 -9.33
CA LYS A 80 3.85 -5.71 -9.51
C LYS A 80 3.07 -5.32 -8.26
N VAL A 81 3.51 -5.80 -7.09
CA VAL A 81 2.92 -5.45 -5.79
C VAL A 81 3.01 -3.95 -5.53
N ARG A 82 4.17 -3.33 -5.80
CA ARG A 82 4.34 -1.88 -5.69
C ARG A 82 3.31 -1.12 -6.50
N ARG A 83 3.12 -1.47 -7.78
CA ARG A 83 2.12 -0.81 -8.63
C ARG A 83 0.70 -0.98 -8.11
N ILE A 84 0.36 -2.17 -7.59
CA ILE A 84 -0.96 -2.41 -6.98
C ILE A 84 -1.18 -1.48 -5.79
N ILE A 85 -0.20 -1.37 -4.89
CA ILE A 85 -0.28 -0.49 -3.71
C ILE A 85 -0.33 0.98 -4.12
N GLU A 86 0.50 1.42 -5.06
CA GLU A 86 0.50 2.79 -5.57
C GLU A 86 -0.87 3.15 -6.17
N THR A 87 -1.39 2.28 -7.04
CA THR A 87 -2.71 2.48 -7.67
C THR A 87 -3.83 2.50 -6.63
N ALA A 88 -3.84 1.55 -5.69
CA ALA A 88 -4.85 1.49 -4.65
C ALA A 88 -4.83 2.73 -3.75
N ARG A 89 -3.64 3.27 -3.44
CA ARG A 89 -3.52 4.54 -2.70
C ARG A 89 -4.12 5.69 -3.48
N GLU A 90 -3.74 5.85 -4.75
CA GLU A 90 -4.28 6.91 -5.60
C GLU A 90 -5.81 6.81 -5.68
N LYS A 91 -6.34 5.61 -5.93
CA LYS A 91 -7.79 5.38 -6.06
C LYS A 91 -8.57 5.57 -4.76
N PHE A 92 -8.01 5.13 -3.64
CA PHE A 92 -8.58 5.40 -2.33
C PHE A 92 -8.79 6.90 -2.12
N PHE A 93 -7.75 7.70 -2.42
CA PHE A 93 -7.81 9.14 -2.24
C PHE A 93 -8.59 9.86 -3.35
N ASP A 94 -8.68 9.33 -4.57
CA ASP A 94 -9.48 9.93 -5.66
C ASP A 94 -10.96 10.15 -5.26
N SER A 95 -11.49 9.30 -4.37
CA SER A 95 -12.85 9.44 -3.82
C SER A 95 -13.00 10.58 -2.78
N LEU A 96 -11.87 11.11 -2.30
CA LEU A 96 -11.80 12.19 -1.31
C LEU A 96 -11.48 13.50 -2.06
N ILE A 97 -12.32 14.52 -1.89
CA ILE A 97 -12.16 15.79 -2.62
C ILE A 97 -10.86 16.51 -2.19
N ASP A 98 -10.13 17.08 -3.16
CA ASP A 98 -8.97 17.97 -3.01
C ASP A 98 -7.78 17.47 -2.19
N TRP A 99 -7.61 16.15 -2.03
CA TRP A 99 -6.47 15.60 -1.30
C TRP A 99 -5.11 15.98 -1.90
N LYS A 100 -5.03 16.16 -3.23
CA LYS A 100 -3.80 16.54 -3.93
C LYS A 100 -3.39 17.98 -3.63
N GLU A 101 -4.33 18.92 -3.66
CA GLU A 101 -4.09 20.33 -3.34
C GLU A 101 -3.71 20.50 -1.87
N GLN A 102 -4.38 19.78 -0.96
CA GLN A 102 -4.04 19.77 0.46
C GLN A 102 -2.65 19.17 0.75
N LEU A 103 -2.20 18.18 -0.03
CA LEU A 103 -0.85 17.63 0.07
C LEU A 103 0.21 18.64 -0.36
N GLU A 104 -0.01 19.38 -1.44
CA GLU A 104 0.90 20.43 -1.90
C GLU A 104 1.07 21.52 -0.82
N ASP A 105 -0.02 21.91 -0.17
CA ASP A 105 0.00 22.83 0.98
C ASP A 105 0.83 22.30 2.15
N VAL A 106 0.73 21.01 2.48
CA VAL A 106 1.52 20.39 3.56
C VAL A 106 3.00 20.34 3.19
N VAL A 107 3.34 20.02 1.94
CA VAL A 107 4.72 20.01 1.44
C VAL A 107 5.32 21.41 1.46
N ASN A 108 4.57 22.42 1.02
CA ASN A 108 4.97 23.82 1.04
C ASN A 108 5.20 24.33 2.47
N LYS A 109 4.33 23.97 3.43
CA LYS A 109 4.53 24.29 4.86
C LYS A 109 5.80 23.66 5.43
N ARG A 110 6.10 22.40 5.10
CA ARG A 110 7.31 21.71 5.57
C ARG A 110 8.59 22.33 5.03
N THR A 111 8.60 22.76 3.77
CA THR A 111 9.76 23.45 3.18
C THR A 111 9.98 24.84 3.76
N ASP A 112 8.92 25.58 4.09
CA ASP A 112 9.02 26.88 4.77
C ASP A 112 9.59 26.74 6.20
N VAL A 113 9.15 25.74 6.96
CA VAL A 113 9.70 25.43 8.29
C VAL A 113 11.19 25.05 8.19
N GLY A 114 11.57 24.25 7.19
CA GLY A 114 12.96 23.90 6.92
C GLY A 114 13.85 25.11 6.60
N LYS A 115 13.34 26.06 5.80
CA LYS A 115 14.04 27.32 5.47
C LYS A 115 14.17 28.23 6.68
N ARG A 116 13.12 28.38 7.50
CA ARG A 116 13.14 29.20 8.74
C ARG A 116 14.13 28.67 9.78
N ARG A 117 14.34 27.35 9.86
CA ARG A 117 15.37 26.77 10.76
C ARG A 117 16.79 27.03 10.26
N ARG A 118 17.01 27.11 8.95
CA ARG A 118 18.32 27.41 8.35
C ARG A 118 18.74 28.88 8.45
N MET A 119 17.80 29.82 8.54
CA MET A 119 18.12 31.25 8.70
C MET A 119 18.39 31.68 10.16
N LYS A 120 18.23 30.77 11.14
CA LYS A 120 18.48 31.02 12.56
C LYS A 120 19.85 30.51 13.06
N HIS A 121 20.68 30.02 12.15
CA HIS A 121 22.10 29.69 12.36
C HIS A 121 22.94 30.50 11.40
#